data_AF-A0A7L3WH36-F1
#
_entry.id   AF-A0A7L3WH36-F1
#
_cell.length_a   1.000
_cell.length_b   1.000
_cell.length_c   1.000
_cell.angle_alpha   90.00
_cell.angle_beta   90.00
_cell.angle_gamma   90.00
#
_symmetry.space_group_name_H-M   'P 1'
#
loop_
_entity.id
_entity.type
_entity.pdbx_description
1 polymer ?
#
loop_
_entity_poly.entity_id
_entity_poly.type
_entity_poly.pdbx_seq_one_letter_code
_entity_poly.pdbx_strand_id
1 'polypeptide(L)'
;FQDVNHMVIFGFGFFLTFLKRYGFSSTGFNLLIVVLGVQCSMLTEEFIIIISHPPFFYCSITSAAVSMTAVLISTGAVLGKANPLQLILMAVVEVIFFHMSRWINTTFLQVPANVSMMHVHLFGAYFGLAVSSCFSEPPPRSEKNASTPKSDLLSMLGTLFLWVFWPSFNSVLTVSGKRKAIYNTYFANAASTVTAFVLSALTTENGKFRMTHIRSAVLTGGIAVGYTAHSIDHPWIAMILGLLSSVITILGSYCSQRCLNPALKIHDTSGIHFTFGLPGVLGALAQVVLLVI
;
A
#
# COMPACT_ATOMS: atom_id res chain seq x y z
N PHE A 1 17.85 0.69 0.63
CA PHE A 1 17.43 1.88 1.39
C PHE A 1 16.93 3.00 0.49
N GLN A 2 17.79 3.60 -0.37
CA GLN A 2 17.42 4.76 -1.18
C GLN A 2 16.13 4.56 -1.99
N ASP A 3 15.98 3.46 -2.73
CA ASP A 3 14.79 3.19 -3.54
C ASP A 3 13.49 3.18 -2.70
N VAL A 4 13.51 2.52 -1.54
CA VAL A 4 12.37 2.53 -0.60
C VAL A 4 12.07 3.95 -0.14
N ASN A 5 13.10 4.72 0.20
CA ASN A 5 12.93 6.11 0.63
C ASN A 5 12.33 6.98 -0.47
N HIS A 6 12.71 6.78 -1.74
CA HIS A 6 12.07 7.44 -2.88
C HIS A 6 10.60 7.04 -3.01
N MET A 7 10.24 5.78 -2.76
CA MET A 7 8.85 5.35 -2.76
C MET A 7 8.01 6.01 -1.66
N VAL A 8 8.48 6.04 -0.41
CA VAL A 8 7.71 6.65 0.68
C VAL A 8 7.63 8.18 0.55
N ILE A 9 8.71 8.86 0.15
CA ILE A 9 8.73 10.32 0.05
C ILE A 9 8.07 10.80 -1.24
N PHE A 10 8.56 10.36 -2.41
CA PHE A 10 8.06 10.84 -3.70
C PHE A 10 6.88 10.02 -4.20
N GLY A 11 6.97 8.69 -4.14
CA GLY A 11 5.92 7.79 -4.62
C GLY A 11 4.58 8.06 -3.95
N PHE A 12 4.47 7.78 -2.64
CA PHE A 12 3.24 8.03 -1.87
C PHE A 12 2.91 9.53 -1.76
N GLY A 13 3.91 10.38 -1.58
CA GLY A 13 3.73 11.82 -1.46
C GLY A 13 3.01 12.44 -2.66
N PHE A 14 3.39 12.05 -3.87
CA PHE A 14 2.70 12.45 -5.10
C PHE A 14 1.46 11.59 -5.38
N PHE A 15 1.46 10.29 -5.11
CA PHE A 15 0.31 9.41 -5.35
C PHE A 15 -0.97 9.92 -4.68
N LEU A 16 -0.86 10.52 -3.49
CA LEU A 16 -1.99 11.09 -2.75
C LEU A 16 -2.41 12.51 -3.18
N THR A 17 -1.74 13.12 -4.17
CA THR A 17 -2.04 14.50 -4.63
C THR A 17 -3.24 14.66 -5.56
N PHE A 18 -4.00 13.59 -5.83
CA PHE A 18 -5.12 13.63 -6.79
C PHE A 18 -6.24 14.62 -6.43
N LEU A 19 -6.43 14.91 -5.14
CA LEU A 19 -7.41 15.89 -4.66
C LEU A 19 -7.02 17.32 -5.05
N LYS A 20 -7.90 18.01 -5.79
CA LYS A 20 -7.68 19.36 -6.35
C LYS A 20 -7.14 20.39 -5.35
N ARG A 21 -7.61 20.36 -4.09
CA ARG A 21 -7.26 21.35 -3.06
C ARG A 21 -6.28 20.83 -2.00
N TYR A 22 -5.72 19.63 -2.16
CA TYR A 22 -4.87 18.98 -1.14
C TYR A 22 -3.42 18.75 -1.62
N GLY A 23 -2.99 19.31 -2.76
CA GLY A 23 -1.66 19.05 -3.33
C GLY A 23 -0.49 19.40 -2.39
N PHE A 24 -0.41 20.65 -1.91
CA PHE A 24 0.67 21.08 -1.01
C PHE A 24 0.64 20.39 0.35
N SER A 25 -0.57 20.19 0.89
CA SER A 25 -0.79 19.45 2.13
C SER A 25 -0.37 17.99 1.99
N SER A 26 -0.68 17.34 0.86
CA SER A 26 -0.31 15.95 0.59
C SER A 26 1.20 15.76 0.63
N THR A 27 1.97 16.49 -0.18
CA THR A 27 3.42 16.27 -0.26
C THR A 27 4.17 16.74 0.99
N GLY A 28 3.78 17.89 1.56
CA GLY A 28 4.42 18.45 2.75
C GLY A 28 4.14 17.62 4.01
N PHE A 29 2.88 17.24 4.24
CA PHE A 29 2.54 16.40 5.40
C PHE A 29 3.03 14.98 5.22
N ASN A 30 3.06 14.43 4.00
CA ASN A 30 3.69 13.13 3.74
C ASN A 30 5.15 13.13 4.19
N LEU A 31 5.95 14.13 3.80
CA LEU A 31 7.34 14.23 4.22
C LEU A 31 7.45 14.28 5.75
N LEU A 32 6.65 15.14 6.41
CA LEU A 32 6.66 15.27 7.86
C LEU A 32 6.32 13.95 8.58
N ILE A 33 5.27 13.27 8.13
CA ILE A 33 4.82 11.99 8.71
C ILE A 33 5.89 10.91 8.50
N VAL A 34 6.50 10.83 7.31
CA VAL A 34 7.56 9.85 7.02
C VAL A 34 8.78 10.07 7.92
N VAL A 35 9.31 11.30 8.00
CA VAL A 35 10.53 11.54 8.78
C VAL A 35 10.32 11.35 10.28
N LEU A 36 9.15 11.73 10.81
CA LEU A 36 8.80 11.52 12.21
C LEU A 36 8.54 10.03 12.49
N GLY A 37 7.77 9.38 11.61
CA GLY A 37 7.41 7.98 11.77
C GLY A 37 8.60 7.02 11.63
N VAL A 38 9.59 7.33 10.79
CA VAL A 38 10.85 6.54 10.73
C VAL A 38 11.56 6.56 12.08
N GLN A 39 11.66 7.72 12.73
CA GLN A 39 12.26 7.84 14.06
C GLN A 39 11.45 7.06 15.10
N CYS A 40 10.13 7.23 15.11
CA CYS A 40 9.22 6.50 16.01
C CYS A 40 9.29 4.98 15.81
N SER A 41 9.38 4.53 14.55
CA SER A 41 9.50 3.13 14.19
C SER A 41 10.79 2.51 14.70
N MET A 42 11.92 3.23 14.61
CA MET A 42 13.19 2.75 15.14
C MET A 42 13.13 2.58 16.67
N LEU A 43 12.57 3.58 17.37
CA LEU A 43 12.43 3.53 18.83
C LEU A 43 11.48 2.41 19.29
N THR A 44 10.38 2.21 18.55
CA THR A 44 9.41 1.16 18.86
C THR A 44 9.99 -0.23 18.64
N GLU A 45 10.71 -0.45 17.54
CA GLU A 45 11.38 -1.72 17.26
C GLU A 45 12.44 -2.02 18.33
N GLU A 46 13.25 -1.03 18.72
CA GLU A 46 14.24 -1.16 19.80
C GLU A 46 13.60 -1.49 21.16
N PHE A 47 12.51 -0.81 21.51
CA PHE A 47 11.77 -1.08 22.74
C PHE A 47 11.22 -2.52 22.80
N ILE A 48 10.68 -3.03 21.69
CA ILE A 48 10.17 -4.42 21.61
C ILE A 48 11.31 -5.42 21.76
N ILE A 49 12.48 -5.15 21.19
CA ILE A 49 13.67 -6.00 21.33
C ILE A 49 14.09 -6.10 22.80
N ILE A 50 14.15 -4.97 23.50
CA ILE A 50 14.53 -4.92 24.92
C ILE A 50 13.57 -5.75 25.78
N ILE A 51 12.26 -5.64 25.54
CA ILE A 51 11.26 -6.38 26.33
C ILE A 51 11.26 -7.86 26.00
N SER A 52 11.36 -8.21 24.72
CA SER A 52 11.06 -9.57 24.25
C SER A 52 12.29 -10.48 24.21
N HIS A 53 13.49 -9.95 24.45
CA HIS A 53 14.77 -10.65 24.30
C HIS A 53 14.87 -11.52 23.03
N PRO A 54 14.41 -11.06 21.85
CA PRO A 54 14.37 -11.92 20.68
C PRO A 54 15.80 -12.07 20.11
N PRO A 55 16.25 -13.28 19.76
CA PRO A 55 17.64 -13.50 19.34
C PRO A 55 18.02 -12.90 17.96
N PHE A 56 17.06 -12.41 17.16
CA PHE A 56 17.28 -12.10 15.73
C PHE A 56 16.57 -10.86 15.19
N PHE A 57 16.42 -9.78 15.96
CA PHE A 57 15.91 -8.52 15.42
C PHE A 57 17.04 -7.50 15.23
N TYR A 58 17.24 -7.08 13.97
CA TYR A 58 18.13 -5.99 13.62
C TYR A 58 17.32 -4.74 13.31
N CYS A 59 17.49 -3.69 14.12
CA CYS A 59 16.93 -2.38 13.83
C CYS A 59 17.66 -1.79 12.61
N SER A 60 16.93 -1.55 11.53
CA SER A 60 17.48 -0.94 10.31
C SER A 60 16.60 0.22 9.89
N ILE A 61 17.23 1.32 9.51
CA ILE A 61 16.54 2.45 8.88
C ILE A 61 15.72 2.03 7.63
N THR A 62 16.13 0.95 6.96
CA THR A 62 15.36 0.38 5.84
C THR A 62 14.07 -0.29 6.32
N SER A 63 14.13 -1.07 7.41
CA SER A 63 12.93 -1.68 8.03
C SER A 63 11.96 -0.58 8.47
N ALA A 64 12.47 0.46 9.15
CA ALA A 64 11.67 1.59 9.58
C ALA A 64 11.01 2.34 8.41
N ALA A 65 11.74 2.55 7.31
CA ALA A 65 11.17 3.14 6.10
C ALA A 65 10.08 2.24 5.45
N VAL A 66 10.26 0.92 5.46
CA VAL A 66 9.23 -0.02 4.97
C VAL A 66 7.99 0.06 5.84
N SER A 67 8.12 0.08 7.18
CA SER A 67 6.99 0.20 8.11
C SER A 67 6.12 1.43 7.85
N MET A 68 6.73 2.54 7.43
CA MET A 68 5.98 3.77 7.07
C MET A 68 5.00 3.57 5.92
N THR A 69 5.18 2.54 5.09
CA THR A 69 4.23 2.20 4.03
C THR A 69 2.84 1.94 4.59
N ALA A 70 2.72 1.31 5.77
CA ALA A 70 1.42 1.08 6.42
C ALA A 70 0.72 2.42 6.71
N VAL A 71 1.44 3.35 7.35
CA VAL A 71 0.94 4.69 7.70
C VAL A 71 0.52 5.49 6.46
N LEU A 72 1.29 5.41 5.38
CA LEU A 72 0.97 6.12 4.14
C LEU A 72 -0.25 5.54 3.43
N ILE A 73 -0.44 4.22 3.50
CA ILE A 73 -1.67 3.57 3.03
C ILE A 73 -2.84 4.04 3.90
N SER A 74 -2.72 4.01 5.23
CA SER A 74 -3.76 4.48 6.15
C SER A 74 -4.14 5.94 5.92
N THR A 75 -3.15 6.79 5.67
CA THR A 75 -3.34 8.21 5.34
C THR A 75 -4.21 8.38 4.09
N GLY A 76 -4.14 7.45 3.14
CA GLY A 76 -4.99 7.44 1.95
C GLY A 76 -6.49 7.28 2.27
N ALA A 77 -6.86 6.60 3.36
CA ALA A 77 -8.27 6.45 3.77
C ALA A 77 -8.85 7.76 4.31
N VAL A 78 -8.06 8.45 5.14
CA VAL A 78 -8.44 9.69 5.85
C VAL A 78 -8.05 10.97 5.11
N LEU A 79 -7.53 10.84 3.89
CA LEU A 79 -7.06 11.94 3.06
C LEU A 79 -8.15 13.01 2.92
N GLY A 80 -7.79 14.28 3.15
CA GLY A 80 -8.73 15.40 3.07
C GLY A 80 -9.74 15.51 4.24
N LYS A 81 -9.74 14.57 5.19
CA LYS A 81 -10.58 14.58 6.40
C LYS A 81 -9.79 14.86 7.67
N ALA A 82 -8.57 14.34 7.75
CA ALA A 82 -7.69 14.54 8.89
C ALA A 82 -6.85 15.82 8.75
N ASN A 83 -6.65 16.52 9.87
CA ASN A 83 -5.71 17.63 9.98
C ASN A 83 -4.27 17.11 10.27
N PRO A 84 -3.23 17.96 10.16
CA PRO A 84 -1.85 17.51 10.33
C PRO A 84 -1.54 16.88 11.69
N LEU A 85 -2.13 17.42 12.76
CA LEU A 85 -1.94 16.90 14.12
C LEU A 85 -2.57 15.50 14.26
N GLN A 86 -3.76 15.30 13.70
CA GLN A 86 -4.42 14.00 13.65
C GLN A 86 -3.60 12.98 12.87
N LEU A 87 -2.99 13.38 11.75
CA LEU A 87 -2.12 12.49 10.97
C LEU A 87 -0.83 12.12 11.72
N ILE A 88 -0.21 13.06 12.43
CA ILE A 88 0.96 12.77 13.28
C ILE A 88 0.58 11.80 14.40
N LEU A 89 -0.54 12.04 15.09
CA LEU A 89 -1.03 11.15 16.14
C LEU A 89 -1.32 9.75 15.59
N MET A 90 -2.03 9.68 14.46
CA MET A 90 -2.32 8.43 13.77
C MET A 90 -1.02 7.68 13.43
N ALA A 91 -0.02 8.36 12.88
CA ALA A 91 1.26 7.76 12.52
C ALA A 91 1.98 7.15 13.72
N VAL A 92 2.07 7.87 14.84
CA VAL A 92 2.71 7.36 16.07
C VAL A 92 1.99 6.12 16.60
N VAL A 93 0.65 6.20 16.71
CA VAL A 93 -0.17 5.09 17.21
C VAL A 93 -0.08 3.87 16.28
N GLU A 94 -0.21 4.10 14.97
CA GLU A 94 -0.20 3.04 13.97
C GLU A 94 1.14 2.30 13.92
N VAL A 95 2.27 3.02 14.01
CA VAL A 95 3.61 2.42 14.05
C VAL A 95 3.75 1.49 15.25
N ILE A 96 3.27 1.90 16.43
CA ILE A 96 3.30 1.05 17.64
C ILE A 96 2.50 -0.23 17.41
N PHE A 97 1.25 -0.12 16.95
CA PHE A 97 0.41 -1.28 16.70
C PHE A 97 0.95 -2.18 15.57
N PHE A 98 1.56 -1.60 14.53
CA PHE A 98 2.17 -2.35 13.44
C PHE A 98 3.30 -3.24 13.97
N HIS A 99 4.22 -2.68 14.75
CA HIS A 99 5.33 -3.46 15.32
C HIS A 99 4.87 -4.49 16.33
N MET A 100 3.87 -4.19 17.16
CA MET A 100 3.25 -5.17 18.05
C MET A 100 2.62 -6.33 17.26
N SER A 101 1.89 -6.04 16.19
CA SER A 101 1.32 -7.06 15.30
C SER A 101 2.41 -7.93 14.65
N ARG A 102 3.49 -7.31 14.18
CA ARG A 102 4.65 -8.02 13.63
C ARG A 102 5.33 -8.92 14.66
N TRP A 103 5.49 -8.43 15.89
CA TRP A 103 6.04 -9.22 16.98
C TRP A 103 5.16 -10.46 17.28
N ILE A 104 3.84 -10.30 17.27
CA ILE A 104 2.90 -11.44 17.41
C ILE A 104 3.06 -12.43 16.25
N ASN A 105 3.09 -11.95 15.01
CA ASN A 105 3.21 -12.80 13.82
C ASN A 105 4.50 -13.62 13.81
N THR A 106 5.61 -13.02 14.25
CA THR A 106 6.92 -13.69 14.27
C THR A 106 7.08 -14.62 15.47
N THR A 107 6.60 -14.22 16.65
CA THR A 107 6.79 -14.98 17.90
C THR A 107 5.79 -16.12 18.07
N PHE A 108 4.50 -15.89 17.79
CA PHE A 108 3.45 -16.88 18.04
C PHE A 108 3.05 -17.63 16.77
N LEU A 109 2.95 -16.93 15.63
CA LEU A 109 2.54 -17.55 14.36
C LEU A 109 3.73 -18.08 13.55
N GLN A 110 4.97 -17.88 14.02
CA GLN A 110 6.20 -18.37 13.39
C GLN A 110 6.34 -17.94 11.92
N VAL A 111 5.77 -16.78 11.56
CA VAL A 111 5.90 -16.21 10.20
C VAL A 111 7.33 -15.68 10.04
N PRO A 112 8.03 -15.99 8.93
CA PRO A 112 9.37 -15.47 8.69
C PRO A 112 9.44 -13.93 8.77
N ALA A 113 10.49 -13.40 9.40
CA ALA A 113 10.58 -11.95 9.70
C ALA A 113 10.48 -11.07 8.44
N ASN A 114 11.11 -11.46 7.32
CA ASN A 114 11.02 -10.74 6.05
C ASN A 114 9.60 -10.76 5.46
N VAL A 115 8.89 -11.88 5.59
CA VAL A 115 7.51 -12.05 5.13
C VAL A 115 6.54 -11.25 6.02
N SER A 116 6.80 -11.23 7.33
CA SER A 116 6.00 -10.44 8.29
C SER A 116 6.01 -8.95 7.98
N MET A 117 7.08 -8.43 7.37
CA MET A 117 7.18 -7.02 6.96
C MET A 117 6.29 -6.68 5.77
N MET A 118 5.95 -7.65 4.91
CA MET A 118 5.04 -7.42 3.77
C MET A 118 3.58 -7.22 4.21
N HIS A 119 3.30 -7.47 5.51
CA HIS A 119 2.02 -7.17 6.15
C HIS A 119 1.66 -5.68 6.19
N VAL A 120 2.60 -4.77 5.89
CA VAL A 120 2.34 -3.32 5.80
C VAL A 120 1.13 -2.97 4.94
N HIS A 121 0.89 -3.70 3.83
CA HIS A 121 -0.22 -3.41 2.93
C HIS A 121 -1.58 -3.73 3.53
N LEU A 122 -1.75 -4.94 4.10
CA LEU A 122 -3.02 -5.32 4.74
C LEU A 122 -3.23 -4.49 5.99
N PHE A 123 -2.20 -4.38 6.83
CA PHE A 123 -2.28 -3.65 8.09
C PHE A 123 -2.69 -2.21 7.85
N GLY A 124 -1.97 -1.47 6.99
CA GLY A 124 -2.31 -0.08 6.69
C GLY A 124 -3.67 0.07 6.01
N ALA A 125 -4.05 -0.86 5.12
CA ALA A 125 -5.36 -0.80 4.48
C ALA A 125 -6.51 -0.86 5.51
N TYR A 126 -6.48 -1.85 6.39
CA TYR A 126 -7.58 -2.07 7.34
C TYR A 126 -7.50 -1.16 8.57
N PHE A 127 -6.30 -0.77 9.01
CA PHE A 127 -6.13 0.25 10.05
C PHE A 127 -6.68 1.60 9.55
N GLY A 128 -6.32 2.03 8.34
CA GLY A 128 -6.84 3.25 7.74
C GLY A 128 -8.35 3.26 7.59
N LEU A 129 -8.95 2.14 7.16
CA LEU A 129 -10.41 2.00 7.07
C LEU A 129 -11.08 2.09 8.45
N ALA A 130 -10.49 1.45 9.47
CA ALA A 130 -10.98 1.55 10.85
C ALA A 130 -10.95 2.99 11.34
N VAL A 131 -9.84 3.71 11.15
CA VAL A 131 -9.74 5.14 11.51
C VAL A 131 -10.73 5.98 10.69
N SER A 132 -10.87 5.71 9.39
CA SER A 132 -11.80 6.44 8.53
C SER A 132 -13.27 6.22 8.92
N SER A 133 -13.61 5.12 9.59
CA SER A 133 -14.97 4.89 10.11
C SER A 133 -15.35 5.86 11.24
N CYS A 134 -14.37 6.47 11.90
CA CYS A 134 -14.58 7.49 12.93
C CYS A 134 -14.85 8.90 12.34
N PHE A 135 -14.70 9.10 11.03
CA PHE A 135 -14.96 10.36 10.36
C PHE A 135 -16.32 10.35 9.67
N SER A 136 -17.05 11.47 9.76
CA SER A 136 -18.31 11.64 9.05
C SER A 136 -18.12 11.56 7.53
N GLU A 137 -19.12 11.00 6.85
CA GLU A 137 -19.15 10.98 5.39
C GLU A 137 -19.27 12.43 4.85
N PRO A 138 -18.41 12.84 3.91
CA PRO A 138 -18.55 14.14 3.26
C PRO A 138 -19.86 14.19 2.45
N PRO A 139 -20.52 15.36 2.35
CA PRO A 139 -21.78 15.47 1.62
C PRO A 139 -21.62 15.07 0.13
N PRO A 140 -22.66 14.45 -0.47
CA PRO A 140 -22.62 14.03 -1.87
C PRO A 140 -22.32 15.23 -2.78
N ARG A 141 -21.42 15.03 -3.76
CA ARG A 141 -20.92 16.08 -4.68
C ARG A 141 -20.04 17.16 -4.05
N SER A 142 -19.39 16.89 -2.91
CA SER A 142 -18.38 17.80 -2.38
C SER A 142 -17.26 18.05 -3.41
N GLU A 143 -17.04 19.32 -3.78
CA GLU A 143 -15.89 19.73 -4.61
C GLU A 143 -14.53 19.33 -4.01
N LYS A 144 -14.49 19.00 -2.71
CA LYS A 144 -13.28 18.59 -2.00
C LYS A 144 -12.69 17.28 -2.55
N ASN A 145 -13.52 16.42 -3.14
CA ASN A 145 -13.11 15.12 -3.68
C ASN A 145 -12.84 15.15 -5.20
N ALA A 146 -12.96 16.31 -5.85
CA ALA A 146 -12.72 16.43 -7.28
C ALA A 146 -11.22 16.42 -7.60
N SER A 147 -10.86 15.84 -8.75
CA SER A 147 -9.51 15.96 -9.34
C SER A 147 -9.48 17.02 -10.45
N THR A 148 -8.27 17.37 -10.88
CA THR A 148 -7.99 18.21 -12.04
C THR A 148 -6.92 17.54 -12.89
N PRO A 149 -6.79 17.88 -14.19
CA PRO A 149 -5.73 17.31 -15.02
C PRO A 149 -4.32 17.48 -14.42
N LYS A 150 -4.06 18.62 -13.75
CA LYS A 150 -2.78 18.86 -13.06
C LYS A 150 -2.59 17.93 -11.86
N SER A 151 -3.62 17.76 -11.02
CA SER A 151 -3.53 16.89 -9.84
C SER A 151 -3.46 15.41 -10.23
N ASP A 152 -4.15 15.00 -11.31
CA ASP A 152 -4.05 13.65 -11.86
C ASP A 152 -2.65 13.36 -12.44
N LEU A 153 -2.04 14.33 -13.14
CA LEU A 153 -0.65 14.19 -13.63
C LEU A 153 0.37 14.05 -12.49
N LEU A 154 0.25 14.88 -11.44
CA LEU A 154 1.11 14.74 -10.25
C LEU A 154 0.88 13.40 -9.56
N SER A 155 -0.36 12.95 -9.47
CA SER A 155 -0.69 11.66 -8.90
C SER A 155 -0.12 10.49 -9.70
N MET A 156 -0.16 10.58 -11.03
CA MET A 156 0.48 9.62 -11.93
C MET A 156 2.01 9.62 -11.80
N LEU A 157 2.64 10.77 -11.56
CA LEU A 157 4.07 10.83 -11.24
C LEU A 157 4.39 9.96 -10.02
N GLY A 158 3.59 10.07 -8.96
CA GLY A 158 3.70 9.21 -7.78
C GLY A 158 3.55 7.72 -8.10
N THR A 159 2.56 7.35 -8.91
CA THR A 159 2.39 5.98 -9.40
C THR A 159 3.62 5.47 -10.15
N LEU A 160 4.25 6.28 -11.00
CA LEU A 160 5.46 5.86 -11.73
C LEU A 160 6.64 5.60 -10.79
N PHE A 161 6.84 6.47 -9.80
CA PHE A 161 7.86 6.25 -8.75
C PHE A 161 7.61 4.95 -7.99
N LEU A 162 6.37 4.71 -7.58
CA LEU A 162 6.00 3.47 -6.91
C LEU A 162 6.25 2.25 -7.80
N TRP A 163 5.80 2.30 -9.07
CA TRP A 163 5.92 1.19 -10.01
C TRP A 163 7.38 0.81 -10.27
N VAL A 164 8.24 1.80 -10.53
CA VAL A 164 9.67 1.59 -10.86
C VAL A 164 10.44 1.00 -9.68
N PHE A 165 10.17 1.46 -8.46
CA PHE A 165 10.93 1.05 -7.28
C PHE A 165 10.30 -0.13 -6.52
N TRP A 166 9.11 -0.60 -6.90
CA TRP A 166 8.46 -1.75 -6.26
C TRP A 166 9.31 -3.03 -6.23
N PRO A 167 10.04 -3.40 -7.31
CA PRO A 167 10.95 -4.55 -7.27
C PRO A 167 12.03 -4.43 -6.18
N SER A 168 12.54 -3.21 -5.95
CA SER A 168 13.46 -2.95 -4.84
C SER A 168 12.74 -3.10 -3.50
N PHE A 169 11.52 -2.59 -3.35
CA PHE A 169 10.73 -2.72 -2.12
C PHE A 169 10.52 -4.18 -1.69
N ASN A 170 10.03 -5.03 -2.59
CA ASN A 170 9.77 -6.44 -2.25
C ASN A 170 11.06 -7.26 -2.02
N SER A 171 12.20 -6.79 -2.55
CA SER A 171 13.47 -7.51 -2.46
C SER A 171 14.40 -7.01 -1.35
N VAL A 172 14.17 -5.82 -0.78
CA VAL A 172 15.13 -5.15 0.12
C VAL A 172 15.34 -5.88 1.45
N LEU A 173 14.30 -6.54 1.98
CA LEU A 173 14.35 -7.30 3.24
C LEU A 173 14.49 -8.81 3.00
N THR A 174 14.68 -9.23 1.75
CA THR A 174 14.80 -10.64 1.38
C THR A 174 16.26 -11.09 1.51
N VAL A 175 16.50 -12.13 2.32
CA VAL A 175 17.85 -12.70 2.54
C VAL A 175 18.29 -13.60 1.37
N SER A 176 17.41 -14.48 0.91
CA SER A 176 17.64 -15.40 -0.22
C SER A 176 16.58 -15.21 -1.30
N GLY A 177 16.95 -15.35 -2.59
CA GLY A 177 15.98 -15.17 -3.68
C GLY A 177 15.73 -13.70 -4.08
N LYS A 178 16.61 -12.76 -3.71
CA LYS A 178 16.50 -11.33 -4.07
C LYS A 178 16.26 -11.11 -5.57
N ARG A 179 16.96 -11.85 -6.43
CA ARG A 179 16.79 -11.77 -7.89
C ARG A 179 15.40 -12.26 -8.35
N LYS A 180 14.88 -13.33 -7.74
CA LYS A 180 13.51 -13.81 -8.00
C LYS A 180 12.50 -12.76 -7.58
N ALA A 181 12.66 -12.16 -6.39
CA ALA A 181 11.80 -11.10 -5.92
C ALA A 181 11.73 -9.91 -6.90
N ILE A 182 12.88 -9.48 -7.43
CA ILE A 182 12.92 -8.40 -8.43
C ILE A 182 12.14 -8.78 -9.70
N TYR A 183 12.43 -9.95 -10.29
CA TYR A 183 11.79 -10.36 -11.55
C TYR A 183 10.29 -10.62 -11.38
N ASN A 184 9.89 -11.34 -10.33
CA ASN A 184 8.49 -11.66 -10.08
C ASN A 184 7.67 -10.41 -9.80
N THR A 185 8.20 -9.45 -9.03
CA THR A 185 7.55 -8.14 -8.83
C THR A 185 7.42 -7.37 -10.15
N TYR A 186 8.45 -7.35 -10.98
CA TYR A 186 8.38 -6.68 -12.28
C TYR A 186 7.32 -7.30 -13.18
N PHE A 187 7.31 -8.63 -13.34
CA PHE A 187 6.33 -9.32 -14.19
C PHE A 187 4.90 -9.20 -13.67
N ALA A 188 4.70 -9.24 -12.34
CA ALA A 188 3.39 -8.99 -11.74
C ALA A 188 2.90 -7.57 -12.02
N ASN A 189 3.75 -6.55 -11.80
CA ASN A 189 3.43 -5.17 -12.14
C ASN A 189 3.13 -4.97 -13.63
N ALA A 190 3.91 -5.60 -14.52
CA ALA A 190 3.70 -5.52 -15.96
C ALA A 190 2.34 -6.13 -16.36
N ALA A 191 2.02 -7.34 -15.90
CA ALA A 191 0.74 -8.00 -16.16
C ALA A 191 -0.43 -7.18 -15.58
N SER A 192 -0.25 -6.66 -14.37
CA SER A 192 -1.22 -5.78 -13.71
C SER A 192 -1.47 -4.50 -14.50
N THR A 193 -0.42 -3.93 -15.09
CA THR A 193 -0.48 -2.72 -15.91
C THR A 193 -1.25 -2.96 -17.21
N VAL A 194 -0.89 -4.00 -17.97
CA VAL A 194 -1.61 -4.35 -19.20
C VAL A 194 -3.09 -4.59 -18.91
N THR A 195 -3.39 -5.36 -17.86
CA THR A 195 -4.76 -5.64 -17.42
C THR A 195 -5.49 -4.36 -17.04
N ALA A 196 -4.83 -3.41 -16.37
CA ALA A 196 -5.43 -2.15 -15.96
C ALA A 196 -5.87 -1.30 -17.14
N PHE A 197 -5.04 -1.19 -18.18
CA PHE A 197 -5.39 -0.44 -19.39
C PHE A 197 -6.51 -1.12 -20.18
N VAL A 198 -6.43 -2.44 -20.36
CA VAL A 198 -7.47 -3.23 -21.05
C VAL A 198 -8.81 -3.08 -20.35
N LEU A 199 -8.87 -3.36 -19.05
CA LEU A 199 -10.12 -3.24 -18.29
C LEU A 199 -10.60 -1.80 -18.23
N SER A 200 -9.73 -0.81 -18.06
CA SER A 200 -10.18 0.59 -18.05
C SER A 200 -10.82 1.01 -19.37
N ALA A 201 -10.35 0.52 -20.52
CA ALA A 201 -11.00 0.76 -21.80
C ALA A 201 -12.35 0.02 -21.89
N LEU A 202 -12.40 -1.25 -21.48
CA LEU A 202 -13.61 -2.08 -21.56
C LEU A 202 -14.72 -1.62 -20.62
N THR A 203 -14.40 -1.07 -19.45
CA THR A 203 -15.39 -0.69 -18.43
C THR A 203 -15.82 0.78 -18.51
N THR A 204 -15.30 1.54 -19.47
CA THR A 204 -15.67 2.95 -19.67
C THR A 204 -16.52 3.10 -20.93
N GLU A 205 -17.67 3.77 -20.82
CA GLU A 205 -18.69 3.90 -21.90
C GLU A 205 -18.13 4.38 -23.25
N ASN A 206 -17.06 5.18 -23.24
CA ASN A 206 -16.45 5.74 -24.46
C ASN A 206 -15.13 5.07 -24.86
N GLY A 207 -14.75 3.94 -24.25
CA GLY A 207 -13.44 3.31 -24.46
C GLY A 207 -12.24 4.12 -23.94
N LYS A 208 -12.48 5.27 -23.31
CA LYS A 208 -11.44 6.16 -22.80
C LYS A 208 -10.87 5.65 -21.48
N PHE A 209 -9.56 5.81 -21.30
CA PHE A 209 -8.90 5.46 -20.05
C PHE A 209 -9.27 6.42 -18.91
N ARG A 210 -9.57 5.84 -17.74
CA ARG A 210 -9.78 6.59 -16.50
C ARG A 210 -8.51 6.54 -15.68
N MET A 211 -7.92 7.71 -15.40
CA MET A 211 -6.67 7.79 -14.63
C MET A 211 -6.83 7.26 -13.20
N THR A 212 -8.03 7.31 -12.62
CA THR A 212 -8.31 6.68 -11.33
C THR A 212 -8.09 5.17 -11.33
N HIS A 213 -8.43 4.48 -12.43
CA HIS A 213 -8.14 3.05 -12.59
C HIS A 213 -6.65 2.82 -12.78
N ILE A 214 -6.04 3.52 -13.73
CA ILE A 214 -4.63 3.32 -14.09
C ILE A 214 -3.73 3.57 -12.88
N ARG A 215 -3.91 4.70 -12.19
CA ARG A 215 -3.08 5.11 -11.07
C ARG A 215 -2.94 4.04 -9.99
N SER A 216 -4.05 3.38 -9.65
CA SER A 216 -4.10 2.37 -8.60
C SER A 216 -3.81 0.96 -9.13
N ALA A 217 -4.50 0.55 -10.20
CA ALA A 217 -4.50 -0.84 -10.63
C ALA A 217 -3.13 -1.31 -11.11
N VAL A 218 -2.33 -0.45 -11.76
CA VAL A 218 -1.00 -0.81 -12.29
C VAL A 218 0.01 -1.22 -11.21
N LEU A 219 -0.24 -0.85 -9.94
CA LEU A 219 0.64 -1.11 -8.79
C LEU A 219 0.30 -2.42 -8.06
N THR A 220 -0.91 -2.94 -8.30
CA THR A 220 -1.49 -3.99 -7.44
C THR A 220 -0.78 -5.32 -7.58
N GLY A 221 -0.12 -5.57 -8.71
CA GLY A 221 0.67 -6.78 -8.90
C GLY A 221 1.84 -6.87 -7.91
N GLY A 222 2.54 -5.76 -7.67
CA GLY A 222 3.65 -5.69 -6.72
C GLY A 222 3.20 -5.91 -5.29
N ILE A 223 1.99 -5.45 -4.95
CA ILE A 223 1.34 -5.72 -3.66
C ILE A 223 1.00 -7.20 -3.53
N ALA A 224 0.35 -7.77 -4.56
CA ALA A 224 -0.11 -9.16 -4.56
C ALA A 224 1.02 -10.17 -4.49
N VAL A 225 2.21 -9.87 -5.04
CA VAL A 225 3.37 -10.75 -4.89
C VAL A 225 4.25 -10.41 -3.69
N GLY A 226 3.89 -9.45 -2.83
CA GLY A 226 4.72 -9.01 -1.71
C GLY A 226 5.22 -10.17 -0.84
N TYR A 227 4.32 -11.08 -0.48
CA TYR A 227 4.64 -12.26 0.33
C TYR A 227 5.44 -13.34 -0.41
N THR A 228 5.19 -13.51 -1.70
CA THR A 228 5.59 -14.68 -2.51
C THR A 228 6.72 -14.40 -3.50
N ALA A 229 7.11 -13.14 -3.71
CA ALA A 229 8.01 -12.75 -4.80
C ALA A 229 9.36 -13.48 -4.77
N HIS A 230 9.87 -13.77 -3.56
CA HIS A 230 11.15 -14.46 -3.38
C HIS A 230 11.08 -15.98 -3.59
N SER A 231 9.89 -16.59 -3.47
CA SER A 231 9.68 -18.04 -3.53
C SER A 231 9.13 -18.52 -4.87
N ILE A 232 8.48 -17.65 -5.67
CA ILE A 232 7.97 -18.03 -7.00
C ILE A 232 9.13 -18.39 -7.94
N ASP A 233 9.14 -19.65 -8.40
CA ASP A 233 10.13 -20.16 -9.37
C ASP A 233 9.74 -19.85 -10.82
N HIS A 234 8.44 -19.87 -11.12
CA HIS A 234 7.94 -19.70 -12.48
C HIS A 234 7.28 -18.32 -12.67
N PRO A 235 7.82 -17.44 -13.53
CA PRO A 235 7.33 -16.06 -13.70
C PRO A 235 5.86 -15.93 -14.06
N TRP A 236 5.28 -16.93 -14.73
CA TRP A 236 3.86 -16.90 -15.11
C TRP A 236 2.92 -16.89 -13.90
N ILE A 237 3.34 -17.46 -12.75
CA ILE A 237 2.56 -17.41 -11.49
C ILE A 237 2.47 -15.95 -11.02
N ALA A 238 3.59 -15.22 -11.05
CA ALA A 238 3.61 -13.80 -10.70
C ALA A 238 2.74 -12.96 -11.66
N MET A 239 2.76 -13.29 -12.96
CA MET A 239 1.88 -12.63 -13.95
C MET A 239 0.40 -12.88 -13.68
N ILE A 240 0.00 -14.11 -13.30
CA ILE A 240 -1.38 -14.43 -12.92
C ILE A 240 -1.80 -13.62 -11.70
N LEU A 241 -0.96 -13.55 -10.66
CA LEU A 241 -1.24 -12.74 -9.46
C LEU A 241 -1.42 -11.26 -9.82
N GLY A 242 -0.59 -10.72 -10.71
CA GLY A 242 -0.72 -9.35 -11.21
C GLY A 242 -1.99 -9.09 -12.01
N LEU A 243 -2.41 -10.04 -12.85
CA LEU A 243 -3.67 -9.96 -13.59
C LEU A 243 -4.86 -9.97 -12.64
N LEU A 244 -4.91 -10.96 -11.73
CA LEU A 244 -6.00 -11.11 -10.76
C LEU A 244 -6.12 -9.90 -9.84
N SER A 245 -5.00 -9.37 -9.36
CA SER A 245 -5.01 -8.18 -8.49
C SER A 245 -5.58 -6.96 -9.22
N SER A 246 -5.23 -6.74 -10.49
CA SER A 246 -5.72 -5.63 -11.30
C SER A 246 -7.23 -5.74 -11.57
N VAL A 247 -7.71 -6.95 -11.86
CA VAL A 247 -9.15 -7.26 -11.98
C VAL A 247 -9.89 -6.91 -10.69
N ILE A 248 -9.38 -7.39 -9.53
CA ILE A 248 -9.97 -7.12 -8.21
C ILE A 248 -10.04 -5.62 -7.95
N THR A 249 -8.98 -4.87 -8.24
CA THR A 249 -8.93 -3.43 -7.99
C THR A 249 -9.92 -2.65 -8.85
N ILE A 250 -9.99 -2.94 -10.16
CA ILE A 250 -10.91 -2.24 -11.07
C ILE A 250 -12.35 -2.61 -10.77
N LEU A 251 -12.71 -3.90 -10.80
CA LEU A 251 -14.09 -4.34 -10.55
C LEU A 251 -14.56 -3.97 -9.14
N GLY A 252 -13.68 -4.07 -8.16
CA GLY A 252 -13.95 -3.71 -6.79
C GLY A 252 -14.23 -2.22 -6.60
N SER A 253 -13.54 -1.34 -7.33
CA SER A 253 -13.82 0.10 -7.28
C SER A 253 -15.24 0.46 -7.76
N TYR A 254 -15.77 -0.27 -8.75
CA TYR A 254 -17.17 -0.13 -9.18
C TYR A 254 -18.16 -0.64 -8.13
N CYS A 255 -17.85 -1.78 -7.51
CA CYS A 255 -18.67 -2.38 -6.47
C CYS A 255 -18.68 -1.53 -5.19
N SER A 256 -17.56 -0.91 -4.82
CA SER A 256 -17.43 -0.07 -3.63
C SER A 256 -18.43 1.09 -3.61
N GLN A 257 -18.49 1.81 -4.74
CA GLN A 257 -19.32 2.99 -4.89
C GLN A 257 -20.82 2.65 -4.86
N ARG A 258 -21.20 1.40 -5.19
CA ARG A 258 -22.60 0.95 -5.23
C ARG A 258 -23.02 0.08 -4.03
N CYS A 259 -22.13 -0.72 -3.47
CA CYS A 259 -22.46 -1.81 -2.53
C CYS A 259 -21.87 -1.62 -1.12
N LEU A 260 -20.62 -1.15 -0.99
CA LEU A 260 -19.98 -1.00 0.35
C LEU A 260 -20.42 0.28 1.07
N ASN A 261 -20.45 1.42 0.37
CA ASN A 261 -20.79 2.70 0.99
C ASN A 261 -22.17 2.71 1.68
N PRO A 262 -23.24 2.15 1.08
CA PRO A 262 -24.56 2.17 1.72
C PRO A 262 -24.67 1.28 2.97
N ALA A 263 -23.96 0.15 2.99
CA ALA A 263 -24.10 -0.86 4.04
C ALA A 263 -23.17 -0.62 5.23
N LEU A 264 -21.93 -0.20 4.99
CA LEU A 264 -20.91 -0.07 6.04
C LEU A 264 -20.65 1.39 6.45
N LYS A 265 -21.12 2.38 5.69
CA LYS A 265 -20.85 3.82 5.90
C LYS A 265 -19.36 4.18 6.04
N ILE A 266 -18.47 3.33 5.51
CA ILE A 266 -17.02 3.57 5.51
C ILE A 266 -16.64 4.28 4.21
N HIS A 267 -16.23 5.54 4.31
CA HIS A 267 -15.80 6.32 3.15
C HIS A 267 -14.30 6.16 2.89
N ASP A 268 -13.91 5.35 1.91
CA ASP A 268 -12.51 5.20 1.49
C ASP A 268 -12.13 6.25 0.43
N THR A 269 -11.37 7.28 0.82
CA THR A 269 -11.08 8.43 -0.05
C THR A 269 -10.19 8.06 -1.25
N SER A 270 -9.20 7.21 -1.05
CA SER A 270 -8.22 6.85 -2.09
C SER A 270 -8.45 5.46 -2.68
N GLY A 271 -9.47 4.74 -2.23
CA GLY A 271 -9.73 3.35 -2.65
C GLY A 271 -8.66 2.38 -2.14
N ILE A 272 -8.13 2.61 -0.95
CA ILE A 272 -7.05 1.80 -0.36
C ILE A 272 -7.49 0.35 -0.11
N HIS A 273 -8.78 0.09 0.13
CA HIS A 273 -9.29 -1.26 0.29
C HIS A 273 -9.03 -2.11 -0.97
N PHE A 274 -9.31 -1.54 -2.13
CA PHE A 274 -9.18 -2.22 -3.42
C PHE A 274 -7.79 -2.12 -4.02
N THR A 275 -7.01 -1.11 -3.63
CA THR A 275 -5.64 -0.92 -4.14
C THR A 275 -4.62 -1.71 -3.31
N PHE A 276 -4.74 -1.71 -1.98
CA PHE A 276 -3.75 -2.30 -1.07
C PHE A 276 -4.33 -3.48 -0.27
N GLY A 277 -5.56 -3.36 0.23
CA GLY A 277 -6.18 -4.36 1.09
C GLY A 277 -6.40 -5.71 0.40
N LEU A 278 -7.32 -5.76 -0.58
CA LEU A 278 -7.67 -7.02 -1.27
C LEU A 278 -6.51 -7.62 -2.07
N PRO A 279 -5.68 -6.83 -2.82
CA PRO A 279 -4.46 -7.38 -3.41
C PRO A 279 -3.50 -7.96 -2.37
N GLY A 280 -3.40 -7.33 -1.20
CA GLY A 280 -2.64 -7.87 -0.07
C GLY A 280 -3.19 -9.21 0.42
N VAL A 281 -4.51 -9.32 0.58
CA VAL A 281 -5.18 -10.59 0.95
C VAL A 281 -4.91 -11.67 -0.09
N LEU A 282 -5.00 -11.34 -1.38
CA LEU A 282 -4.64 -12.26 -2.48
C LEU A 282 -3.21 -12.77 -2.32
N GLY A 283 -2.26 -11.89 -2.00
CA GLY A 283 -0.86 -12.26 -1.80
C GLY A 283 -0.62 -13.16 -0.58
N ALA A 284 -1.30 -12.87 0.53
CA ALA A 284 -1.24 -13.71 1.72
C ALA A 284 -1.80 -15.12 1.46
N LEU A 285 -2.93 -15.22 0.74
CA LEU A 285 -3.50 -16.50 0.33
C LEU A 285 -2.57 -17.24 -0.65
N ALA A 286 -1.98 -16.54 -1.61
CA ALA A 286 -1.01 -17.12 -2.54
C ALA A 286 0.20 -17.71 -1.81
N GLN A 287 0.68 -17.05 -0.74
CA GLN A 287 1.75 -17.57 0.10
C GLN A 287 1.37 -18.88 0.78
N VAL A 288 0.15 -19.00 1.30
CA VAL A 288 -0.34 -20.25 1.90
C VAL A 288 -0.39 -21.36 0.85
N VAL A 289 -0.94 -21.08 -0.33
CA VAL A 289 -1.05 -22.07 -1.42
C VAL A 289 0.34 -22.56 -1.87
N LEU A 290 1.29 -21.65 -2.07
CA LEU A 290 2.66 -21.99 -2.50
C LEU A 290 3.49 -22.67 -1.42
N LEU A 291 3.08 -22.62 -0.15
CA LEU A 291 3.73 -23.38 0.92
C LEU A 291 3.21 -24.82 1.02
N VAL A 292 1.99 -25.07 0.55
CA VAL A 292 1.31 -26.38 0.64
C VAL A 292 1.59 -27.26 -0.58
N ILE A 293 1.82 -26.65 -1.75
CA ILE A 293 2.12 -27.33 -3.02
C ILE A 293 3.63 -27.42 -3.21
#